data_AF-A0A8H3GQL1-F1
#
_entry.id   AF-A0A8H3GQL1-F1
#
_cell.length_a   1.000
_cell.length_b   1.000
_cell.length_c   1.000
_cell.angle_alpha   90.00
_cell.angle_beta   90.00
_cell.angle_gamma   90.00
#
_symmetry.space_group_name_H-M   'P 1'
#
loop_
_entity.id
_entity.type
_entity.pdbx_description
1 polymer ?
#
loop_
_entity_poly.entity_id
_entity_poly.type
_entity_poly.pdbx_seq_one_letter_code
_entity_poly.pdbx_strand_id
1 'polypeptide(L)'
;MFRRNGAPTHEKAPTHPGAGDGYGRRAFSLGRWLKLYGVDLITMAAMGAIGLGVYMAKPAPSRSFPVYHDSGEIVYPQFAYPLRKEIIPIWLAALIAFIVPFFFFCLFQARRRSIEDLLCTTMGLLQSLITAAVFQVFIKWLIGGLRPHFLAVCKPNVPTSGAQHGNGFEMIMYDRSVCTGDEKQINDSLESMPSGHSTAAFAGLIYLALYFNAQLKVMSAHSPAYWKMIIFFAPVLGAVLIAGALTIDEFHNWYDVVAGGIIGTCCAIVAFRMIFASVWDFRFNHVRLPRTTSLFMRRPYADMRGNIGPSFDYSMTAATEMLPFTREGGWGWDASEGVNGAPFDASNASGAKGAARGVGVANGGGHYGGGTLGRAEAGHAGPHV
;
A
#
# COMPACT_ATOMS: atom_id res chain seq x y z
N MET A 1 52.76 6.09 -62.00
CA MET A 1 52.54 5.04 -60.99
C MET A 1 52.31 5.72 -59.64
N PHE A 2 51.06 6.05 -59.30
CA PHE A 2 50.69 6.59 -58.00
C PHE A 2 49.43 5.85 -57.51
N ARG A 3 49.56 5.21 -56.36
CA ARG A 3 48.61 4.29 -55.73
C ARG A 3 47.37 5.05 -55.24
N ARG A 4 46.18 4.54 -55.60
CA ARG A 4 44.89 4.86 -54.95
C ARG A 4 44.94 4.39 -53.49
N ASN A 5 44.70 5.28 -52.53
CA ASN A 5 44.39 4.91 -51.15
C ASN A 5 42.93 4.46 -51.09
N GLY A 6 42.72 3.19 -50.72
CA GLY A 6 41.41 2.61 -50.47
C GLY A 6 40.82 3.10 -49.15
N ALA A 7 39.51 3.32 -49.15
CA ALA A 7 38.72 3.59 -47.95
C ALA A 7 38.79 2.40 -46.98
N PRO A 8 38.83 2.64 -45.65
CA PRO A 8 38.74 1.55 -44.69
C PRO A 8 37.33 0.96 -44.72
N THR A 9 37.26 -0.32 -45.08
CA THR A 9 36.08 -1.16 -44.93
C THR A 9 35.69 -1.21 -43.46
N HIS A 10 34.46 -0.78 -43.12
CA HIS A 10 33.84 -1.04 -41.82
C HIS A 10 33.62 -2.55 -41.68
N GLU A 11 34.63 -3.23 -41.17
CA GLU A 11 34.51 -4.60 -40.67
C GLU A 11 33.58 -4.56 -39.45
N LYS A 12 32.40 -5.18 -39.58
CA LYS A 12 31.50 -5.38 -38.44
C LYS A 12 32.25 -6.20 -37.40
N ALA A 13 32.61 -5.57 -36.29
CA ALA A 13 33.14 -6.24 -35.14
C ALA A 13 32.22 -7.42 -34.75
N PRO A 14 32.78 -8.59 -34.41
CA PRO A 14 31.99 -9.76 -34.06
C PRO A 14 31.13 -9.43 -32.85
N THR A 15 29.82 -9.65 -32.99
CA THR A 15 28.86 -9.52 -31.90
C THR A 15 29.25 -10.48 -30.78
N HIS A 16 29.84 -9.95 -29.71
CA HIS A 16 30.00 -10.67 -28.46
C HIS A 16 28.61 -11.05 -27.92
N PRO A 17 28.28 -12.33 -27.77
CA PRO A 17 27.09 -12.74 -27.03
C PRO A 17 27.43 -12.57 -25.55
N GLY A 18 27.10 -11.41 -24.96
CA GLY A 18 27.40 -11.20 -23.54
C GLY A 18 27.30 -9.78 -23.00
N ALA A 19 27.06 -8.76 -23.83
CA ALA A 19 26.85 -7.40 -23.38
C ALA A 19 25.38 -6.99 -23.59
N GLY A 20 24.50 -7.41 -22.69
CA GLY A 20 23.06 -7.11 -22.80
C GLY A 20 22.15 -7.66 -21.71
N ASP A 21 22.61 -8.62 -20.90
CA ASP A 21 21.80 -9.19 -19.81
C ASP A 21 22.36 -8.78 -18.45
N GLY A 22 22.04 -7.56 -18.03
CA GLY A 22 22.10 -7.19 -16.61
C GLY A 22 21.14 -8.08 -15.84
N TYR A 23 21.68 -8.96 -14.99
CA TYR A 23 20.96 -10.07 -14.34
C TYR A 23 20.34 -11.02 -15.37
N GLY A 24 21.01 -12.14 -15.67
CA GLY A 24 20.43 -13.21 -16.49
C GLY A 24 19.09 -13.67 -15.90
N ARG A 25 17.97 -13.15 -16.44
CA ARG A 25 16.61 -13.47 -16.03
C ARG A 25 16.42 -14.98 -16.22
N ARG A 26 16.64 -15.77 -15.18
CA ARG A 26 16.26 -17.19 -15.20
C ARG A 26 14.76 -17.24 -15.45
N ALA A 27 14.32 -18.16 -16.31
CA ALA A 27 12.91 -18.36 -16.57
C ALA A 27 12.14 -18.57 -15.25
N PHE A 28 11.01 -17.89 -15.10
CA PHE A 28 10.13 -18.02 -13.96
C PHE A 28 9.76 -19.49 -13.73
N SER A 29 9.86 -19.96 -12.49
CA SER A 29 9.48 -21.31 -12.11
C SER A 29 8.45 -21.27 -11.00
N LEU A 30 7.20 -21.61 -11.33
CA LEU A 30 6.07 -21.61 -10.40
C LEU A 30 6.35 -22.48 -9.16
N GLY A 31 6.95 -23.67 -9.35
CA GLY A 31 7.28 -24.56 -8.24
C GLY A 31 8.31 -23.98 -7.25
N ARG A 32 9.22 -23.12 -7.72
CA ARG A 32 10.17 -22.41 -6.83
C ARG A 32 9.47 -21.29 -6.07
N TRP A 33 8.65 -20.52 -6.78
CA TRP A 33 7.86 -19.46 -6.16
C TRP A 33 6.93 -20.01 -5.08
N LEU A 34 6.22 -21.12 -5.35
CA LEU A 34 5.37 -21.79 -4.36
C LEU A 34 6.15 -22.32 -3.16
N LYS A 35 7.38 -22.82 -3.33
CA LYS A 35 8.21 -23.24 -2.19
C LYS A 35 8.66 -22.05 -1.34
N LEU A 36 8.95 -20.90 -1.96
CA LEU A 36 9.38 -19.69 -1.23
C LEU A 36 8.22 -18.99 -0.52
N TYR A 37 7.07 -18.85 -1.17
CA TYR A 37 5.92 -18.09 -0.67
C TYR A 37 4.76 -18.95 -0.15
N GLY A 38 4.85 -20.28 -0.25
CA GLY A 38 3.76 -21.18 0.12
C GLY A 38 3.36 -21.09 1.60
N VAL A 39 4.32 -20.85 2.49
CA VAL A 39 4.03 -20.61 3.92
C VAL A 39 3.17 -19.36 4.08
N ASP A 40 3.50 -18.28 3.37
CA ASP A 40 2.73 -17.03 3.43
C ASP A 40 1.32 -17.20 2.88
N LEU A 41 1.17 -17.95 1.77
CA LEU A 41 -0.15 -18.24 1.23
C LEU A 41 -1.01 -19.00 2.23
N ILE A 42 -0.44 -19.98 2.93
CA ILE A 42 -1.14 -20.74 3.97
C ILE A 42 -1.48 -19.86 5.16
N THR A 43 -0.54 -19.04 5.65
CA THR A 43 -0.81 -18.16 6.80
C THR A 43 -1.82 -17.07 6.45
N MET A 44 -1.78 -16.53 5.24
CA MET A 44 -2.78 -15.58 4.75
C MET A 44 -4.17 -16.22 4.62
N ALA A 45 -4.25 -17.45 4.11
CA ALA A 45 -5.51 -18.20 4.07
C ALA A 45 -6.06 -18.49 5.47
N ALA A 46 -5.19 -18.90 6.41
CA ALA A 46 -5.57 -19.12 7.80
C ALA A 46 -6.06 -17.82 8.48
N MET A 47 -5.35 -16.72 8.27
CA MET A 47 -5.75 -15.40 8.77
C MET A 47 -7.10 -14.96 8.20
N GLY A 48 -7.32 -15.15 6.89
CA GLY A 48 -8.61 -14.89 6.25
C GLY A 48 -9.75 -15.73 6.82
N ALA A 49 -9.50 -17.02 7.08
CA ALA A 49 -10.47 -17.91 7.70
C ALA A 49 -10.81 -17.50 9.13
N ILE A 50 -9.81 -17.10 9.93
CA ILE A 50 -10.01 -16.57 11.28
C ILE A 50 -10.83 -15.28 11.22
N GLY A 51 -10.48 -14.34 10.34
CA GLY A 51 -11.22 -13.10 10.14
C GLY A 51 -12.68 -13.34 9.75
N LEU A 52 -12.95 -14.27 8.82
CA LEU A 52 -14.31 -14.65 8.44
C LEU A 52 -15.08 -15.28 9.59
N GLY A 53 -14.43 -16.13 10.39
CA GLY A 53 -15.03 -16.75 11.57
C GLY A 53 -15.46 -15.71 12.61
N VAL A 54 -14.60 -14.72 12.89
CA VAL A 54 -14.93 -13.61 13.80
C VAL A 54 -16.04 -12.73 13.22
N TYR A 55 -16.02 -12.44 11.91
CA TYR A 55 -17.06 -11.65 11.24
C TYR A 55 -18.46 -12.29 11.30
N MET A 56 -18.54 -13.63 11.32
CA MET A 56 -19.81 -14.35 11.42
C MET A 56 -20.28 -14.57 12.86
N ALA A 57 -19.44 -14.26 13.86
CA ALA A 57 -19.80 -14.41 15.27
C ALA A 57 -20.78 -13.30 15.68
N LYS A 58 -21.61 -13.57 16.69
CA LYS A 58 -22.46 -12.52 17.29
C LYS A 58 -21.58 -11.45 17.95
N PRO A 59 -21.94 -10.16 17.90
CA PRO A 59 -21.18 -9.10 18.53
C PRO A 59 -20.97 -9.40 20.02
N ALA A 60 -19.73 -9.21 20.51
CA ALA A 60 -19.42 -9.34 21.93
C ALA A 60 -19.92 -8.17 22.82
N PRO A 61 -19.97 -6.89 22.36
CA PRO A 61 -20.28 -5.76 23.24
C PRO A 61 -21.77 -5.61 23.54
N SER A 62 -22.09 -5.41 24.82
CA SER A 62 -23.36 -4.86 25.29
C SER A 62 -23.13 -3.43 25.80
N ARG A 63 -22.97 -2.48 24.87
CA ARG A 63 -22.80 -1.06 25.23
C ARG A 63 -24.17 -0.48 25.60
N SER A 64 -24.25 0.20 26.75
CA SER A 64 -25.44 0.97 27.10
C SER A 64 -25.51 2.25 26.27
N PHE A 65 -26.72 2.66 25.89
CA PHE A 65 -27.01 3.87 25.13
C PHE A 65 -28.22 4.60 25.73
N PRO A 66 -28.25 5.94 25.73
CA PRO A 66 -29.43 6.67 26.16
C PRO A 66 -30.46 6.73 25.03
N VAL A 67 -31.74 6.83 25.40
CA VAL A 67 -32.85 6.89 24.43
C VAL A 67 -33.55 8.23 24.48
N TYR A 68 -34.29 8.50 25.57
CA TYR A 68 -35.07 9.73 25.75
C TYR A 68 -34.63 10.46 27.03
N HIS A 69 -34.71 11.78 27.02
CA HIS A 69 -34.73 12.61 28.22
C HIS A 69 -36.10 12.55 28.90
N ASP A 70 -36.19 13.01 30.15
CA ASP A 70 -37.46 13.14 30.89
C ASP A 70 -38.49 14.03 30.17
N SER A 71 -38.02 14.95 29.33
CA SER A 71 -38.85 15.80 28.46
C SER A 71 -39.45 15.06 27.25
N GLY A 72 -39.02 13.82 26.98
CA GLY A 72 -39.39 13.05 25.79
C GLY A 72 -38.51 13.31 24.56
N GLU A 73 -37.52 14.20 24.66
CA GLU A 73 -36.56 14.47 23.58
C GLU A 73 -35.51 13.36 23.44
N ILE A 74 -35.00 13.14 22.22
CA ILE A 74 -33.94 12.15 21.97
C ILE A 74 -32.61 12.69 22.50
N VAL A 75 -31.93 11.90 23.33
CA VAL A 75 -30.66 12.31 23.96
C VAL A 75 -29.54 12.52 22.94
N TYR A 76 -29.43 11.60 21.96
CA TYR A 76 -28.41 11.63 20.92
C TYR A 76 -29.03 11.56 19.51
N PRO A 77 -29.41 12.72 18.94
CA PRO A 77 -29.97 12.79 17.59
C PRO A 77 -29.07 12.20 16.51
N GLN A 78 -27.74 12.20 16.71
CA GLN A 78 -26.77 11.63 15.78
C GLN A 78 -26.91 10.11 15.59
N PHE A 79 -27.62 9.40 16.47
CA PHE A 79 -27.92 7.97 16.34
C PHE A 79 -29.37 7.70 15.92
N ALA A 80 -30.13 8.74 15.57
CA ALA A 80 -31.54 8.69 15.21
C ALA A 80 -31.79 8.87 13.71
N TYR A 81 -30.76 8.79 12.86
CA TYR A 81 -30.94 8.89 11.41
C TYR A 81 -31.74 7.69 10.87
N PRO A 82 -32.48 7.86 9.75
CA PRO A 82 -33.17 6.75 9.13
C PRO A 82 -32.17 5.76 8.52
N LEU A 83 -32.50 4.46 8.55
CA LEU A 83 -31.74 3.45 7.81
C LEU A 83 -31.81 3.74 6.31
N ARG A 84 -30.65 3.94 5.68
CA ARG A 84 -30.47 4.14 4.24
C ARG A 84 -29.85 2.91 3.59
N LYS A 85 -29.66 2.95 2.28
CA LYS A 85 -28.85 1.96 1.56
C LYS A 85 -27.43 2.50 1.39
N GLU A 86 -26.44 1.64 1.59
CA GLU A 86 -25.03 1.97 1.34
C GLU A 86 -24.84 2.42 -0.12
N ILE A 87 -24.15 3.52 -0.33
CA ILE A 87 -23.84 4.00 -1.69
C ILE A 87 -22.88 3.02 -2.37
N ILE A 88 -21.88 2.56 -1.61
CA ILE A 88 -20.89 1.58 -2.05
C ILE A 88 -20.94 0.41 -1.07
N PRO A 89 -21.47 -0.76 -1.46
CA PRO A 89 -21.53 -1.90 -0.56
C PRO A 89 -20.12 -2.48 -0.31
N ILE A 90 -19.95 -3.14 0.83
CA ILE A 90 -18.63 -3.59 1.32
C ILE A 90 -17.90 -4.51 0.35
N TRP A 91 -18.63 -5.42 -0.30
CA TRP A 91 -18.04 -6.34 -1.27
C TRP A 91 -17.47 -5.60 -2.48
N LEU A 92 -18.12 -4.51 -2.90
CA LEU A 92 -17.67 -3.67 -4.01
C LEU A 92 -16.45 -2.85 -3.59
N ALA A 93 -16.45 -2.26 -2.39
CA ALA A 93 -15.29 -1.54 -1.87
C ALA A 93 -14.05 -2.46 -1.76
N ALA A 94 -14.22 -3.67 -1.23
CA ALA A 94 -13.16 -4.67 -1.15
C ALA A 94 -12.68 -5.11 -2.54
N LEU A 95 -13.60 -5.30 -3.50
CA LEU A 95 -13.26 -5.64 -4.88
C LEU A 95 -12.45 -4.52 -5.55
N ILE A 96 -12.86 -3.26 -5.41
CA ILE A 96 -12.15 -2.09 -5.93
C ILE A 96 -10.74 -2.01 -5.34
N ALA A 97 -10.61 -2.22 -4.03
CA ALA A 97 -9.33 -2.18 -3.32
C ALA A 97 -8.32 -3.23 -3.79
N PHE A 98 -8.77 -4.35 -4.37
CA PHE A 98 -7.88 -5.36 -4.98
C PHE A 98 -7.72 -5.19 -6.49
N ILE A 99 -8.83 -5.06 -7.22
CA ILE A 99 -8.85 -5.10 -8.69
C ILE A 99 -8.18 -3.86 -9.28
N VAL A 100 -8.40 -2.67 -8.71
CA VAL A 100 -7.78 -1.44 -9.23
C VAL A 100 -6.25 -1.51 -9.13
N PRO A 101 -5.64 -1.81 -7.97
CA PRO A 101 -4.19 -2.01 -7.91
C PRO A 101 -3.68 -3.14 -8.80
N PHE A 102 -4.35 -4.29 -8.79
CA PHE A 102 -3.95 -5.45 -9.60
C PHE A 102 -3.96 -5.15 -11.10
N PHE A 103 -4.94 -4.39 -11.58
CA PHE A 103 -5.01 -3.92 -12.97
C PHE A 103 -3.77 -3.09 -13.34
N PHE A 104 -3.39 -2.12 -12.50
CA PHE A 104 -2.21 -1.29 -12.74
C PHE A 104 -0.91 -2.10 -12.65
N PHE A 105 -0.81 -3.07 -11.74
CA PHE A 105 0.33 -3.98 -11.70
C PHE A 105 0.44 -4.77 -13.00
N CYS A 106 -0.67 -5.34 -13.50
CA CYS A 106 -0.69 -6.02 -14.79
C CYS A 106 -0.24 -5.10 -15.93
N LEU A 107 -0.70 -3.85 -15.98
CA LEU A 107 -0.33 -2.88 -17.00
C LEU A 107 1.18 -2.58 -16.99
N PHE A 108 1.75 -2.28 -15.82
CA PHE A 108 3.18 -1.97 -15.67
C PHE A 108 4.04 -3.21 -15.99
N GLN A 109 3.61 -4.38 -15.52
CA GLN A 109 4.34 -5.63 -15.69
C GLN A 109 4.23 -6.21 -17.10
N ALA A 110 3.14 -5.96 -17.83
CA ALA A 110 3.02 -6.31 -19.25
C ALA A 110 4.10 -5.62 -20.08
N ARG A 111 4.45 -4.38 -19.75
CA ARG A 111 5.54 -3.64 -20.40
C ARG A 111 6.93 -4.13 -19.99
N ARG A 112 7.14 -4.46 -18.70
CA ARG A 112 8.43 -4.96 -18.15
C ARG A 112 8.70 -6.44 -18.44
N ARG A 113 7.67 -7.20 -18.85
CA ARG A 113 7.70 -8.65 -19.11
C ARG A 113 8.29 -9.45 -17.93
N SER A 114 7.88 -9.14 -16.71
CA SER A 114 8.27 -9.88 -15.50
C SER A 114 7.06 -10.34 -14.69
N ILE A 115 6.82 -11.65 -14.68
CA ILE A 115 5.76 -12.32 -13.91
C ILE A 115 6.12 -12.38 -12.42
N GLU A 116 7.40 -12.56 -12.10
CA GLU A 116 7.86 -12.64 -10.71
C GLU A 116 7.54 -11.36 -9.95
N ASP A 117 7.78 -10.21 -10.58
CA ASP A 117 7.46 -8.89 -10.07
C ASP A 117 5.96 -8.70 -9.86
N LEU A 118 5.13 -9.19 -10.79
CA LEU A 118 3.67 -9.12 -10.69
C LEU A 118 3.20 -9.91 -9.47
N LEU A 119 3.67 -11.15 -9.34
CA LEU A 119 3.29 -12.02 -8.22
C LEU A 119 3.79 -11.46 -6.89
N CYS A 120 5.02 -10.96 -6.83
CA CYS A 120 5.58 -10.39 -5.60
C CYS A 120 4.83 -9.12 -5.14
N THR A 121 4.53 -8.22 -6.07
CA THR A 121 3.75 -7.00 -5.77
C THR A 121 2.31 -7.34 -5.37
N THR A 122 1.70 -8.34 -6.03
CA THR A 122 0.36 -8.82 -5.68
C THR A 122 0.32 -9.47 -4.30
N MET A 123 1.37 -10.21 -3.92
CA MET A 123 1.50 -10.76 -2.56
C MET A 123 1.50 -9.66 -1.50
N GLY A 124 2.25 -8.56 -1.71
CA GLY A 124 2.24 -7.42 -0.80
C GLY A 124 0.87 -6.74 -0.68
N LEU A 125 0.15 -6.59 -1.79
CA LEU A 125 -1.22 -6.07 -1.77
C LEU A 125 -2.16 -6.99 -0.96
N LEU A 126 -2.10 -8.29 -1.18
CA LEU A 126 -2.91 -9.26 -0.44
C LEU A 126 -2.55 -9.27 1.06
N GLN A 127 -1.26 -9.16 1.41
CA GLN A 127 -0.81 -9.01 2.79
C GLN A 127 -1.40 -7.74 3.44
N SER A 128 -1.35 -6.60 2.73
CA SER A 128 -1.99 -5.36 3.18
C SER A 128 -3.48 -5.54 3.49
N LEU A 129 -4.24 -6.06 2.51
CA LEU A 129 -5.69 -6.22 2.61
C LEU A 129 -6.11 -7.22 3.69
N ILE A 130 -5.49 -8.40 3.73
CA ILE A 130 -5.87 -9.46 4.69
C ILE A 130 -5.51 -9.03 6.12
N THR A 131 -4.31 -8.49 6.34
CA THR A 131 -3.91 -8.03 7.68
C THR A 131 -4.81 -6.90 8.16
N ALA A 132 -5.12 -5.92 7.29
CA ALA A 132 -6.01 -4.82 7.63
C ALA A 132 -7.43 -5.29 7.96
N ALA A 133 -7.99 -6.18 7.12
CA ALA A 133 -9.33 -6.73 7.32
C ALA A 133 -9.44 -7.52 8.62
N VAL A 134 -8.50 -8.42 8.89
CA VAL A 134 -8.52 -9.22 10.13
C VAL A 134 -8.38 -8.32 11.35
N PHE A 135 -7.41 -7.40 11.36
CA PHE A 135 -7.21 -6.48 12.48
C PHE A 135 -8.47 -5.64 12.75
N GLN A 136 -9.09 -5.09 11.71
CA GLN A 136 -10.32 -4.32 11.81
C GLN A 136 -11.50 -5.17 12.31
N VAL A 137 -11.68 -6.39 11.82
CA VAL A 137 -12.77 -7.29 12.25
C VAL A 137 -12.65 -7.63 13.73
N PHE A 138 -11.44 -7.85 14.26
CA PHE A 138 -11.25 -8.09 15.69
C PHE A 138 -11.66 -6.88 16.54
N ILE A 139 -11.27 -5.66 16.14
CA ILE A 139 -11.69 -4.43 16.85
C ILE A 139 -13.21 -4.27 16.75
N LYS A 140 -13.76 -4.50 15.56
CA LYS A 140 -15.20 -4.40 15.29
C LYS A 140 -16.01 -5.32 16.19
N TRP A 141 -15.56 -6.56 16.32
CA TRP A 141 -16.22 -7.58 17.11
C TRP A 141 -16.04 -7.39 18.62
N LEU A 142 -14.88 -6.91 19.09
CA LEU A 142 -14.58 -6.77 20.52
C LEU A 142 -15.04 -5.44 21.14
N ILE A 143 -14.99 -4.35 20.37
CA ILE A 143 -15.24 -2.99 20.86
C ILE A 143 -16.57 -2.46 20.30
N GLY A 144 -16.78 -2.60 18.99
CA GLY A 144 -17.98 -2.13 18.31
C GLY A 144 -18.23 -0.62 18.46
N GLY A 145 -19.44 -0.19 18.08
CA GLY A 145 -19.88 1.19 18.16
C GLY A 145 -21.28 1.37 17.55
N LEU A 146 -22.00 2.40 17.96
CA LEU A 146 -23.35 2.67 17.44
C LEU A 146 -23.24 3.35 16.06
N ARG A 147 -23.96 2.81 15.08
CA ARG A 147 -24.13 3.47 13.78
C ARG A 147 -25.07 4.67 13.89
N PRO A 148 -24.97 5.66 12.99
CA PRO A 148 -25.86 6.81 12.98
C PRO A 148 -27.37 6.48 12.85
N HIS A 149 -27.72 5.31 12.31
CA HIS A 149 -29.09 4.82 12.18
C HIS A 149 -29.52 3.82 13.27
N PHE A 150 -28.74 3.67 14.35
CA PHE A 150 -28.95 2.66 15.39
C PHE A 150 -30.35 2.71 16.01
N LEU A 151 -30.85 3.87 16.43
CA LEU A 151 -32.16 3.98 17.11
C LEU A 151 -33.33 3.64 16.19
N ALA A 152 -33.21 3.96 14.88
CA ALA A 152 -34.23 3.64 13.89
C ALA A 152 -34.38 2.12 13.69
N VAL A 153 -33.28 1.38 13.81
CA VAL A 153 -33.25 -0.10 13.74
C VAL A 153 -33.63 -0.73 15.07
N CYS A 154 -33.11 -0.21 16.19
CA CYS A 154 -33.36 -0.74 17.53
C CYS A 154 -34.84 -0.74 17.88
N LYS A 155 -35.59 0.32 17.54
CA LYS A 155 -37.00 0.51 17.93
C LYS A 155 -37.19 0.28 19.44
N PRO A 156 -36.59 1.14 20.28
CA PRO A 156 -36.54 0.92 21.72
C PRO A 156 -37.94 0.95 22.33
N ASN A 157 -38.27 -0.07 23.12
CA ASN A 157 -39.50 -0.13 23.90
C ASN A 157 -39.18 0.18 25.36
N VAL A 158 -39.19 1.48 25.70
CA VAL A 158 -38.94 1.98 27.06
C VAL A 158 -40.16 2.80 27.54
N PRO A 159 -40.59 2.67 28.81
CA PRO A 159 -41.72 3.44 29.33
C PRO A 159 -41.37 4.94 29.34
N THR A 160 -42.19 5.77 28.68
CA THR A 160 -41.94 7.21 28.54
C THR A 160 -42.26 8.02 29.81
N SER A 161 -42.81 7.38 30.85
CA SER A 161 -43.35 8.08 32.02
C SER A 161 -43.04 7.40 33.35
N GLY A 162 -42.20 8.05 34.15
CA GLY A 162 -42.18 7.95 35.62
C GLY A 162 -41.44 6.79 36.27
N ALA A 163 -40.92 5.83 35.50
CA ALA A 163 -40.22 4.67 36.04
C ALA A 163 -38.83 4.56 35.40
N GLN A 164 -37.84 5.24 35.99
CA GLN A 164 -36.44 5.14 35.58
C GLN A 164 -35.90 3.73 35.84
N HIS A 165 -35.88 2.87 34.83
CA HIS A 165 -35.44 1.46 34.91
C HIS A 165 -34.18 1.19 34.09
N GLY A 166 -33.52 2.23 33.56
CA GLY A 166 -32.23 2.10 32.89
C GLY A 166 -31.08 1.91 33.87
N ASN A 167 -29.86 1.78 33.36
CA ASN A 167 -28.62 1.83 34.13
C ASN A 167 -27.91 3.18 33.92
N GLY A 168 -26.75 3.34 34.55
CA GLY A 168 -25.91 4.54 34.38
C GLY A 168 -26.39 5.78 35.14
N PHE A 169 -25.83 6.94 34.80
CA PHE A 169 -26.15 8.22 35.41
C PHE A 169 -27.59 8.62 35.08
N GLU A 170 -28.35 9.10 36.06
CA GLU A 170 -29.78 9.42 35.94
C GLU A 170 -30.67 8.26 35.45
N MET A 171 -30.15 7.02 35.39
CA MET A 171 -30.89 5.81 34.99
C MET A 171 -31.49 5.91 33.57
N ILE A 172 -30.88 6.72 32.70
CA ILE A 172 -31.34 6.98 31.32
C ILE A 172 -30.69 6.06 30.27
N MET A 173 -29.77 5.17 30.67
CA MET A 173 -29.04 4.31 29.74
C MET A 173 -29.67 2.93 29.67
N TYR A 174 -29.77 2.35 28.48
CA TYR A 174 -30.35 1.04 28.23
C TYR A 174 -29.41 0.19 27.40
N ASP A 175 -29.53 -1.14 27.47
CA ASP A 175 -28.77 -2.05 26.62
C ASP A 175 -29.62 -2.58 25.46
N ARG A 176 -29.05 -3.48 24.66
CA ARG A 176 -29.72 -4.11 23.50
C ARG A 176 -31.06 -4.79 23.85
N SER A 177 -31.34 -5.13 25.11
CA SER A 177 -32.57 -5.83 25.51
C SER A 177 -33.85 -5.03 25.28
N VAL A 178 -33.76 -3.69 25.20
CA VAL A 178 -34.93 -2.83 24.93
C VAL A 178 -35.28 -2.74 23.45
N CYS A 179 -34.41 -3.24 22.56
CA CYS A 179 -34.64 -3.18 21.12
C CYS A 179 -35.65 -4.24 20.67
N THR A 180 -36.59 -3.84 19.82
CA THR A 180 -37.66 -4.72 19.27
C THR A 180 -37.56 -4.94 17.76
N GLY A 181 -36.55 -4.33 17.12
CA GLY A 181 -36.30 -4.47 15.69
C GLY A 181 -35.71 -5.82 15.25
N ASP A 182 -35.27 -5.88 14.00
CA ASP A 182 -34.63 -7.09 13.43
C ASP A 182 -33.27 -7.36 14.07
N GLU A 183 -33.06 -8.58 14.58
CA GLU A 183 -31.86 -8.96 15.34
C GLU A 183 -30.58 -8.76 14.53
N LYS A 184 -30.63 -9.06 13.22
CA LYS A 184 -29.48 -8.96 12.34
C LYS A 184 -29.08 -7.50 12.10
N GLN A 185 -30.05 -6.65 11.80
CA GLN A 185 -29.81 -5.21 11.65
C GLN A 185 -29.33 -4.58 12.95
N ILE A 186 -29.90 -4.98 14.10
CA ILE A 186 -29.45 -4.49 15.41
C ILE A 186 -27.98 -4.84 15.64
N ASN A 187 -27.58 -6.09 15.42
CA ASN A 187 -26.20 -6.54 15.58
C ASN A 187 -25.25 -5.76 14.66
N ASP A 188 -25.60 -5.60 13.39
CA ASP A 188 -24.81 -4.84 12.43
C ASP A 188 -24.66 -3.35 12.83
N SER A 189 -25.72 -2.76 13.42
CA SER A 189 -25.73 -1.38 13.89
C SER A 189 -24.95 -1.13 15.20
N LEU A 190 -24.63 -2.20 15.95
CA LEU A 190 -23.74 -2.19 17.13
C LEU A 190 -22.26 -2.33 16.76
N GLU A 191 -21.98 -2.64 15.49
CA GLU A 191 -20.65 -2.86 14.95
C GLU A 191 -20.28 -1.71 14.00
N SER A 192 -20.21 -0.47 14.50
CA SER A 192 -19.77 0.68 13.68
C SER A 192 -18.25 0.81 13.58
N MET A 193 -17.55 0.68 14.71
CA MET A 193 -16.11 1.01 14.82
C MET A 193 -15.23 -0.22 14.69
N PRO A 194 -14.21 -0.26 13.82
CA PRO A 194 -13.87 0.69 12.75
C PRO A 194 -14.58 0.33 11.44
N SER A 195 -14.64 1.28 10.51
CA SER A 195 -15.23 1.05 9.19
C SER A 195 -14.42 0.07 8.34
N GLY A 196 -15.03 -1.05 7.96
CA GLY A 196 -14.42 -2.04 7.06
C GLY A 196 -14.21 -1.52 5.63
N HIS A 197 -15.11 -0.67 5.13
CA HIS A 197 -15.00 -0.02 3.82
C HIS A 197 -13.77 0.88 3.76
N SER A 198 -13.62 1.76 4.76
CA SER A 198 -12.48 2.67 4.86
C SER A 198 -11.18 1.87 4.98
N THR A 199 -11.13 0.87 5.86
CA THR A 199 -9.95 0.00 6.02
C THR A 199 -9.54 -0.67 4.71
N ALA A 200 -10.47 -1.30 3.99
CA ALA A 200 -10.16 -1.97 2.73
C ALA A 200 -9.68 -0.97 1.67
N ALA A 201 -10.39 0.16 1.50
CA ALA A 201 -10.06 1.18 0.52
C ALA A 201 -8.65 1.76 0.77
N PHE A 202 -8.33 2.15 2.00
CA PHE A 202 -7.01 2.67 2.35
C PHE A 202 -5.93 1.59 2.24
N ALA A 203 -6.18 0.35 2.67
CA ALA A 203 -5.19 -0.74 2.57
C ALA A 203 -4.79 -1.05 1.12
N GLY A 204 -5.74 -1.05 0.18
CA GLY A 204 -5.46 -1.31 -1.23
C GLY A 204 -4.94 -0.09 -2.01
N LEU A 205 -5.61 1.05 -1.86
CA LEU A 205 -5.33 2.24 -2.69
C LEU A 205 -4.12 3.04 -2.20
N ILE A 206 -3.81 3.05 -0.90
CA ILE A 206 -2.52 3.59 -0.43
C ILE A 206 -1.36 2.71 -0.89
N TYR A 207 -1.52 1.38 -0.88
CA TYR A 207 -0.50 0.48 -1.43
C TYR A 207 -0.24 0.79 -2.90
N LEU A 208 -1.29 1.04 -3.69
CA LEU A 208 -1.16 1.49 -5.08
C LEU A 208 -0.47 2.86 -5.21
N ALA A 209 -0.79 3.83 -4.36
CA ALA A 209 -0.12 5.13 -4.35
C ALA A 209 1.39 4.99 -4.09
N LEU A 210 1.77 4.17 -3.10
CA LEU A 210 3.17 3.84 -2.81
C LEU A 210 3.85 3.16 -3.99
N TYR A 211 3.16 2.22 -4.65
CA TYR A 211 3.65 1.56 -5.86
C TYR A 211 3.87 2.57 -7.00
N PHE A 212 2.94 3.49 -7.24
CA PHE A 212 3.13 4.57 -8.22
C PHE A 212 4.32 5.45 -7.87
N ASN A 213 4.52 5.82 -6.61
CA ASN A 213 5.71 6.56 -6.21
C ASN A 213 7.00 5.80 -6.53
N ALA A 214 7.04 4.50 -6.23
CA ALA A 214 8.20 3.66 -6.52
C ALA A 214 8.48 3.54 -8.02
N GLN A 215 7.45 3.33 -8.83
CA GLN A 215 7.63 3.07 -10.26
C GLN A 215 7.78 4.35 -11.10
N LEU A 216 7.10 5.44 -10.72
CA LEU A 216 7.08 6.70 -11.46
C LEU A 216 8.04 7.76 -10.91
N LYS A 217 8.60 7.53 -9.72
CA LYS A 217 9.52 8.46 -9.04
C LYS A 217 8.88 9.84 -8.87
N VAL A 218 7.72 9.84 -8.21
CA VAL A 218 6.92 11.04 -7.92
C VAL A 218 7.63 11.91 -6.89
N MET A 219 8.16 11.28 -5.83
CA MET A 219 9.10 11.88 -4.90
C MET A 219 10.49 11.39 -5.31
N SER A 220 11.31 12.26 -5.92
CA SER A 220 12.59 11.92 -6.57
C SER A 220 13.62 13.03 -6.34
N ALA A 221 14.89 12.78 -6.69
CA ALA A 221 15.97 13.79 -6.70
C ALA A 221 15.85 14.83 -7.83
N HIS A 222 14.85 14.73 -8.68
CA HIS A 222 14.57 15.70 -9.74
C HIS A 222 13.09 16.07 -9.75
N SER A 223 12.77 17.22 -10.33
CA SER A 223 11.37 17.63 -10.53
C SER A 223 10.70 16.70 -11.56
N PRO A 224 9.69 15.89 -11.17
CA PRO A 224 8.97 15.04 -12.11
C PRO A 224 7.82 15.80 -12.78
N ALA A 225 7.40 15.36 -13.95
CA ALA A 225 6.25 15.93 -14.65
C ALA A 225 4.97 15.85 -13.78
N TYR A 226 4.19 16.93 -13.78
CA TYR A 226 3.01 17.11 -12.89
C TYR A 226 1.97 15.99 -12.97
N TRP A 227 1.78 15.37 -14.15
CA TRP A 227 0.82 14.27 -14.31
C TRP A 227 1.15 13.05 -13.42
N LYS A 228 2.42 12.83 -13.06
CA LYS A 228 2.83 11.75 -12.14
C LYS A 228 2.26 11.99 -10.73
N MET A 229 2.17 13.24 -10.30
CA MET A 229 1.54 13.63 -9.04
C MET A 229 0.03 13.36 -9.05
N ILE A 230 -0.65 13.65 -10.17
CA ILE A 230 -2.08 13.35 -10.35
C ILE A 230 -2.33 11.84 -10.19
N ILE A 231 -1.52 11.00 -10.86
CA ILE A 231 -1.65 9.54 -10.77
C ILE A 231 -1.37 9.03 -9.36
N PHE A 232 -0.42 9.63 -8.63
CA PHE A 232 -0.15 9.29 -7.24
C PHE A 232 -1.33 9.58 -6.31
N PHE A 233 -1.96 10.75 -6.43
CA PHE A 233 -3.07 11.15 -5.57
C PHE A 233 -4.43 10.57 -6.00
N ALA A 234 -4.61 10.14 -7.25
CA ALA A 234 -5.86 9.54 -7.73
C ALA A 234 -6.36 8.36 -6.86
N PRO A 235 -5.56 7.35 -6.50
CA PRO A 235 -6.01 6.28 -5.61
C PRO A 235 -6.27 6.78 -4.17
N VAL A 236 -5.50 7.76 -3.69
CA VAL A 236 -5.73 8.37 -2.36
C VAL A 236 -7.08 9.08 -2.33
N LEU A 237 -7.40 9.85 -3.37
CA LEU A 237 -8.70 10.49 -3.53
C LEU A 237 -9.83 9.44 -3.61
N GLY A 238 -9.63 8.36 -4.37
CA GLY A 238 -10.57 7.25 -4.42
C GLY A 238 -10.86 6.65 -3.05
N ALA A 239 -9.83 6.44 -2.22
CA ALA A 239 -10.00 5.95 -0.85
C ALA A 239 -10.81 6.92 0.01
N VAL A 240 -10.49 8.22 -0.05
CA VAL A 240 -11.21 9.28 0.68
C VAL A 240 -12.66 9.38 0.24
N LEU A 241 -12.96 9.25 -1.06
CA LEU A 241 -14.33 9.30 -1.56
C LEU A 241 -15.17 8.09 -1.14
N ILE A 242 -14.60 6.87 -1.20
CA ILE A 242 -15.27 5.66 -0.69
C ILE A 242 -15.53 5.79 0.81
N ALA A 243 -14.54 6.26 1.56
CA ALA A 243 -14.61 6.45 3.00
C ALA A 243 -15.62 7.53 3.40
N GLY A 244 -15.63 8.67 2.70
CA GLY A 244 -16.55 9.79 2.94
C GLY A 244 -18.00 9.51 2.51
N ALA A 245 -18.23 8.62 1.53
CA ALA A 245 -19.59 8.21 1.17
C ALA A 245 -20.36 7.61 2.35
N LEU A 246 -19.65 6.97 3.29
CA LEU A 246 -20.23 6.30 4.47
C LEU A 246 -20.78 7.26 5.52
N THR A 247 -20.34 8.52 5.49
CA THR A 247 -20.90 9.58 6.33
C THR A 247 -22.11 10.23 5.67
N ILE A 248 -22.27 10.08 4.36
CA ILE A 248 -23.42 10.62 3.61
C ILE A 248 -24.61 9.65 3.68
N ASP A 249 -24.34 8.35 3.62
CA ASP A 249 -25.36 7.31 3.75
C ASP A 249 -25.66 6.91 5.21
N GLU A 250 -24.99 7.54 6.19
CA GLU A 250 -25.22 7.36 7.62
C GLU A 250 -24.94 5.94 8.12
N PHE A 251 -24.01 5.22 7.46
CA PHE A 251 -23.53 3.91 7.93
C PHE A 251 -22.40 4.01 8.94
N HIS A 252 -21.62 5.08 8.91
CA HIS A 252 -20.50 5.27 9.83
C HIS A 252 -20.36 6.72 10.29
N ASN A 253 -19.89 6.89 11.52
CA ASN A 253 -19.44 8.18 12.00
C ASN A 253 -18.08 8.52 11.38
N TRP A 254 -17.74 9.81 11.29
CA TRP A 254 -16.47 10.25 10.74
C TRP A 254 -15.24 9.62 11.44
N TYR A 255 -15.32 9.37 12.75
CA TYR A 255 -14.23 8.75 13.51
C TYR A 255 -14.07 7.26 13.18
N ASP A 256 -15.15 6.55 12.83
CA ASP A 256 -15.10 5.15 12.38
C ASP A 256 -14.34 5.05 11.05
N VAL A 257 -14.57 6.04 10.19
CA VAL A 257 -13.95 6.18 8.88
C VAL A 257 -12.46 6.51 9.03
N VAL A 258 -12.10 7.49 9.88
CA VAL A 258 -10.71 7.85 10.14
C VAL A 258 -9.93 6.69 10.74
N ALA A 259 -10.48 6.00 11.74
CA ALA A 259 -9.81 4.86 12.35
C ALA A 259 -9.60 3.71 11.36
N GLY A 260 -10.59 3.41 10.51
CA GLY A 260 -10.40 2.45 9.42
C GLY A 260 -9.30 2.87 8.43
N GLY A 261 -9.27 4.16 8.07
CA GLY A 261 -8.25 4.71 7.18
C GLY A 261 -6.84 4.61 7.76
N ILE A 262 -6.67 4.85 9.06
CA ILE A 262 -5.39 4.67 9.78
C ILE A 262 -4.96 3.20 9.74
N ILE A 263 -5.84 2.26 10.08
CA ILE A 263 -5.54 0.82 10.05
C ILE A 263 -5.09 0.40 8.64
N GLY A 264 -5.87 0.76 7.62
CA GLY A 264 -5.55 0.42 6.24
C GLY A 264 -4.22 1.01 5.78
N THR A 265 -3.97 2.29 6.08
CA THR A 265 -2.72 2.98 5.73
C THR A 265 -1.50 2.34 6.40
N CYS A 266 -1.58 2.03 7.70
CA CYS A 266 -0.51 1.37 8.44
C CYS A 266 -0.17 0.00 7.84
N CYS A 267 -1.19 -0.82 7.56
CA CYS A 267 -1.01 -2.13 6.93
C CYS A 267 -0.40 -1.99 5.52
N ALA A 268 -0.83 -1.01 4.72
CA ALA A 268 -0.28 -0.75 3.41
C ALA A 268 1.21 -0.38 3.46
N ILE A 269 1.61 0.51 4.37
CA ILE A 269 3.01 0.92 4.54
C ILE A 269 3.88 -0.27 4.94
N VAL A 270 3.43 -1.07 5.92
CA VAL A 270 4.19 -2.24 6.40
C VAL A 270 4.31 -3.29 5.30
N ALA A 271 3.20 -3.65 4.66
CA ALA A 271 3.19 -4.64 3.58
C ALA A 271 4.02 -4.18 2.37
N PHE A 272 3.98 -2.88 2.04
CA PHE A 272 4.84 -2.31 1.00
C PHE A 272 6.32 -2.48 1.37
N ARG A 273 6.70 -2.16 2.61
CA ARG A 273 8.08 -2.29 3.10
C ARG A 273 8.56 -3.73 3.23
N MET A 274 7.66 -4.70 3.37
CA MET A 274 7.98 -6.13 3.34
C MET A 274 8.38 -6.60 1.94
N ILE A 275 7.92 -5.92 0.89
CA ILE A 275 8.23 -6.26 -0.51
C ILE A 275 9.34 -5.38 -1.09
N PHE A 276 9.34 -4.09 -0.76
CA PHE A 276 10.28 -3.09 -1.27
C PHE A 276 11.26 -2.61 -0.20
N ALA A 277 12.47 -2.24 -0.62
CA ALA A 277 13.58 -1.95 0.28
C ALA A 277 13.41 -0.64 1.08
N SER A 278 12.59 0.29 0.61
CA SER A 278 12.24 1.50 1.35
C SER A 278 10.81 1.94 1.00
N VAL A 279 10.23 2.79 1.85
CA VAL A 279 8.94 3.45 1.56
C VAL A 279 9.18 4.83 0.95
N TRP A 280 10.03 5.62 1.60
CA TRP A 280 10.21 7.04 1.30
C TRP A 280 11.49 7.34 0.51
N ASP A 281 12.55 6.55 0.71
CA ASP A 281 13.83 6.79 0.02
C ASP A 281 13.69 6.44 -1.46
N PHE A 282 13.63 7.47 -2.30
CA PHE A 282 13.41 7.33 -3.74
C PHE A 282 14.46 6.45 -4.42
N ARG A 283 15.67 6.30 -3.86
CA ARG A 283 16.74 5.49 -4.46
C ARG A 283 16.47 4.00 -4.39
N PHE A 284 15.70 3.56 -3.39
CA PHE A 284 15.50 2.14 -3.09
C PHE A 284 14.04 1.70 -3.03
N ASN A 285 13.08 2.63 -3.14
CA ASN A 285 11.65 2.33 -2.95
C ASN A 285 11.04 1.39 -4.00
N HIS A 286 11.72 1.19 -5.12
CA HIS A 286 11.36 0.28 -6.21
C HIS A 286 12.18 -1.00 -6.21
N VAL A 287 13.27 -1.05 -5.43
CA VAL A 287 14.13 -2.22 -5.28
C VAL A 287 13.41 -3.20 -4.38
N ARG A 288 13.25 -4.43 -4.84
CA ARG A 288 12.55 -5.47 -4.07
C ARG A 288 13.49 -6.16 -3.10
N LEU A 289 12.94 -6.61 -1.98
CA LEU A 289 13.65 -7.46 -1.05
C LEU A 289 13.67 -8.91 -1.56
N PRO A 290 14.86 -9.51 -1.75
CA PRO A 290 14.94 -10.90 -2.18
C PRO A 290 14.52 -11.81 -1.03
N ARG A 291 13.66 -12.79 -1.33
CA ARG A 291 13.36 -13.88 -0.41
C ARG A 291 14.23 -15.09 -0.73
N THR A 292 15.18 -15.40 0.14
CA THR A 292 16.16 -16.46 -0.09
C THR A 292 15.82 -17.77 0.64
N THR A 293 14.91 -17.75 1.62
CA THR A 293 14.54 -18.91 2.45
C THR A 293 13.05 -18.93 2.80
N SER A 294 12.55 -20.11 3.14
CA SER A 294 11.21 -20.36 3.70
C SER A 294 11.21 -21.67 4.53
N LEU A 295 10.12 -21.98 5.25
CA LEU A 295 10.04 -23.28 5.97
C LEU A 295 10.11 -24.49 5.01
N PHE A 296 9.61 -24.34 3.79
CA PHE A 296 9.68 -25.35 2.73
C PHE A 296 11.01 -25.32 1.95
N MET A 297 11.85 -24.31 2.20
CA MET A 297 13.14 -24.10 1.54
C MET A 297 14.17 -23.59 2.56
N ARG A 298 14.68 -24.52 3.38
CA ARG A 298 15.59 -24.24 4.52
C ARG A 298 17.02 -23.87 4.11
N ARG A 299 17.46 -24.24 2.90
CA ARG A 299 18.79 -23.87 2.40
C ARG A 299 18.67 -22.54 1.64
N PRO A 300 19.42 -21.48 2.04
CA PRO A 300 19.41 -20.21 1.33
C PRO A 300 19.83 -20.42 -0.12
N TYR A 301 19.05 -19.85 -1.03
CA TYR A 301 19.40 -19.82 -2.43
C TYR A 301 20.65 -18.95 -2.63
N ALA A 302 21.63 -19.47 -3.36
CA ALA A 302 22.79 -18.68 -3.78
C ALA A 302 22.33 -17.61 -4.78
N ASP A 303 22.71 -16.35 -4.56
CA ASP A 303 22.47 -15.30 -5.55
C ASP A 303 23.16 -15.63 -6.90
N MET A 304 22.97 -14.81 -7.93
CA MET A 304 23.62 -15.03 -9.24
C MET A 304 25.16 -15.01 -9.20
N ARG A 305 25.76 -14.57 -8.08
CA ARG A 305 27.22 -14.49 -7.84
C ARG A 305 27.73 -15.65 -6.99
N GLY A 306 26.88 -16.62 -6.64
CA GLY A 306 27.27 -17.75 -5.81
C GLY A 306 27.33 -17.44 -4.31
N ASN A 307 26.88 -16.25 -3.89
CA ASN A 307 26.87 -15.88 -2.48
C ASN A 307 25.71 -16.58 -1.76
N ILE A 308 26.05 -17.32 -0.72
CA ILE A 308 25.10 -18.06 0.11
C ILE A 308 24.68 -17.15 1.29
N GLY A 309 23.54 -16.47 1.17
CA GLY A 309 22.97 -15.71 2.28
C GLY A 309 22.00 -14.60 1.88
N PRO A 310 21.23 -14.04 2.83
CA PRO A 310 20.44 -12.82 2.60
C PRO A 310 21.38 -11.59 2.61
N SER A 311 22.15 -11.39 1.56
CA SER A 311 22.91 -10.16 1.39
C SER A 311 22.04 -9.14 0.66
N PHE A 312 21.43 -8.22 1.40
CA PHE A 312 20.95 -6.97 0.83
C PHE A 312 22.10 -5.96 0.90
N ASP A 313 22.70 -5.66 -0.24
CA ASP A 313 23.66 -4.57 -0.34
C ASP A 313 22.88 -3.33 -0.79
N TYR A 314 22.78 -2.32 0.08
CA TYR A 314 22.28 -0.98 -0.30
C TYR A 314 23.30 -0.24 -1.18
N SER A 315 24.16 -0.95 -1.89
CA SER A 315 25.09 -0.37 -2.83
C SER A 315 24.36 0.14 -4.07
N MET A 316 24.95 1.17 -4.65
CA MET A 316 24.50 1.81 -5.89
C MET A 316 24.35 0.80 -7.04
N THR A 317 25.07 -0.32 -6.98
CA THR A 317 24.99 -1.42 -7.94
C THR A 317 23.61 -2.08 -7.95
N ALA A 318 22.98 -2.30 -6.78
CA ALA A 318 21.65 -2.91 -6.71
C ALA A 318 20.55 -1.99 -7.26
N ALA A 319 20.65 -0.67 -7.01
CA ALA A 319 19.72 0.33 -7.52
C ALA A 319 19.89 0.62 -9.03
N THR A 320 21.05 0.28 -9.61
CA THR A 320 21.30 0.40 -11.06
C THR A 320 20.95 -0.87 -11.83
N GLU A 321 20.89 -2.04 -11.17
CA GLU A 321 20.47 -3.30 -11.78
C GLU A 321 18.93 -3.50 -11.75
N MET A 322 18.24 -3.07 -10.68
CA MET A 322 16.77 -3.10 -10.59
C MET A 322 16.20 -1.71 -10.86
N LEU A 323 15.85 -1.40 -12.10
CA LEU A 323 15.41 -0.06 -12.47
C LEU A 323 13.89 0.14 -12.26
N PRO A 324 13.43 1.37 -11.98
CA PRO A 324 12.01 1.68 -11.88
C PRO A 324 11.34 1.62 -13.27
N PHE A 325 10.00 1.55 -13.29
CA PHE A 325 9.23 1.50 -14.53
C PHE A 325 9.55 2.64 -15.51
N THR A 326 9.74 3.87 -15.04
CA THR A 326 10.10 5.00 -15.92
C THR A 326 11.37 4.73 -16.73
N ARG A 327 12.27 3.86 -16.26
CA ARG A 327 13.48 3.49 -16.99
C ARG A 327 13.32 2.21 -17.78
N GLU A 328 12.91 1.11 -17.14
CA GLU A 328 12.72 -0.17 -17.86
C GLU A 328 11.62 -0.10 -18.92
N GLY A 329 10.63 0.78 -18.73
CA GLY A 329 9.57 1.07 -19.69
C GLY A 329 10.00 2.00 -20.83
N GLY A 330 11.23 2.54 -20.79
CA GLY A 330 11.82 3.37 -21.84
C GLY A 330 11.41 4.85 -21.82
N TRP A 331 11.03 5.40 -20.65
CA TRP A 331 10.60 6.80 -20.51
C TRP A 331 11.72 7.74 -20.00
N GLY A 332 12.92 7.21 -19.70
CA GLY A 332 14.07 7.99 -19.23
C GLY A 332 15.29 7.89 -20.15
N TRP A 333 16.16 8.90 -20.12
CA TRP A 333 17.51 8.87 -20.70
C TRP A 333 18.51 8.37 -19.66
N ASP A 334 19.45 7.51 -20.07
CA ASP A 334 20.49 6.84 -19.28
C ASP A 334 20.07 5.62 -18.43
N ALA A 335 21.03 4.73 -18.15
CA ALA A 335 20.85 3.47 -17.42
C ALA A 335 21.09 3.60 -15.89
N SER A 336 21.47 4.77 -15.37
CA SER A 336 21.84 4.96 -13.95
C SER A 336 21.04 6.05 -13.24
N GLU A 337 20.54 5.77 -12.03
CA GLU A 337 19.76 6.73 -11.23
C GLU A 337 20.66 7.71 -10.48
N GLY A 338 20.25 8.98 -10.45
CA GLY A 338 20.90 9.99 -9.63
C GLY A 338 20.74 9.60 -8.17
N VAL A 339 21.85 9.42 -7.48
CA VAL A 339 21.91 8.87 -6.11
C VAL A 339 22.11 9.93 -5.04
N ASN A 340 22.32 11.17 -5.47
CA ASN A 340 22.48 12.34 -4.61
C ASN A 340 21.11 13.02 -4.45
N GLY A 341 20.63 13.09 -3.22
CA GLY A 341 19.46 13.87 -2.82
C GLY A 341 19.86 15.08 -2.00
N ALA A 342 18.88 15.92 -1.63
CA ALA A 342 19.11 16.99 -0.67
C ALA A 342 19.53 16.42 0.70
N PRO A 343 20.19 17.21 1.57
CA PRO A 343 20.44 16.81 2.96
C PRO A 343 19.14 16.36 3.63
N PHE A 344 19.18 15.25 4.36
CA PHE A 344 18.02 14.56 4.99
C PHE A 344 17.07 13.81 4.04
N ASP A 345 17.16 14.00 2.72
CA ASP A 345 16.47 13.17 1.70
C ASP A 345 17.30 11.97 1.24
N ALA A 346 18.61 12.01 1.48
CA ALA A 346 19.55 10.93 1.21
C ALA A 346 20.24 10.48 2.50
N SER A 347 20.04 9.23 2.91
CA SER A 347 21.03 8.57 3.78
C SER A 347 22.34 8.50 3.02
N ASN A 348 23.41 9.12 3.54
CA ASN A 348 24.73 9.17 2.90
C ASN A 348 25.19 7.74 2.56
N ALA A 349 25.00 7.33 1.30
CA ALA A 349 25.51 6.07 0.77
C ALA A 349 27.03 6.15 0.49
N SER A 350 27.67 7.29 0.80
CA SER A 350 29.12 7.41 0.93
C SER A 350 29.56 6.99 2.34
N GLY A 351 29.36 5.72 2.66
CA GLY A 351 30.10 5.04 3.73
C GLY A 351 31.55 4.81 3.31
N ALA A 352 32.30 5.87 3.04
CA ALA A 352 33.75 5.78 2.96
C ALA A 352 34.30 5.95 4.38
N LYS A 353 34.69 4.83 4.99
CA LYS A 353 35.61 4.65 6.14
C LYS A 353 35.56 5.74 7.22
N GLY A 354 35.10 5.35 8.40
CA GLY A 354 34.86 6.22 9.54
C GLY A 354 35.96 7.23 9.86
N ALA A 355 35.53 8.45 10.17
CA ALA A 355 35.99 9.23 11.30
C ALA A 355 35.04 10.41 11.44
N ALA A 356 34.36 10.49 12.58
CA ALA A 356 33.78 11.74 13.03
C ALA A 356 34.91 12.78 13.18
N ARG A 357 34.92 13.82 12.35
CA ARG A 357 35.53 15.12 12.68
C ARG A 357 34.73 16.23 12.04
N GLY A 358 34.51 17.26 12.84
CA GLY A 358 33.52 18.30 12.61
C GLY A 358 33.95 19.35 11.59
N VAL A 359 32.97 20.20 11.31
CA VAL A 359 33.04 21.61 10.88
C VAL A 359 34.44 22.14 10.55
N GLY A 360 34.66 22.49 9.28
CA GLY A 360 35.80 23.26 8.83
C GLY A 360 35.68 23.64 7.36
N VAL A 361 35.29 24.89 7.11
CA VAL A 361 35.41 25.56 5.82
C VAL A 361 36.90 25.63 5.45
N ALA A 362 37.30 25.06 4.32
CA ALA A 362 38.59 25.35 3.69
C ALA A 362 38.51 25.18 2.17
N ASN A 363 38.86 26.27 1.50
CA ASN A 363 38.94 26.46 0.07
C ASN A 363 40.17 25.71 -0.51
N GLY A 364 40.03 25.02 -1.63
CA GLY A 364 41.15 24.33 -2.31
C GLY A 364 40.68 23.58 -3.55
N GLY A 365 41.08 24.04 -4.72
CA GLY A 365 40.53 23.61 -6.01
C GLY A 365 41.03 22.26 -6.53
N GLY A 366 40.37 21.80 -7.61
CA GLY A 366 40.91 20.82 -8.55
C GLY A 366 40.24 19.45 -8.56
N HIS A 367 39.10 19.33 -9.25
CA HIS A 367 38.87 18.38 -10.35
C HIS A 367 37.36 18.28 -10.66
N TYR A 368 36.98 18.71 -11.87
CA TYR A 368 35.67 18.47 -12.45
C TYR A 368 35.50 16.96 -12.71
N GLY A 369 34.92 16.25 -11.75
CA GLY A 369 34.33 14.92 -11.95
C GLY A 369 32.85 15.10 -12.31
N GLY A 370 32.49 14.77 -13.55
CA GLY A 370 31.17 15.01 -14.13
C GLY A 370 30.03 14.45 -13.29
N GLY A 371 29.26 15.35 -12.67
CA GLY A 371 27.90 15.06 -12.26
C GLY A 371 27.03 14.98 -13.51
N THR A 372 26.69 13.78 -13.95
CA THR A 372 25.63 13.57 -14.94
C THR A 372 24.29 13.91 -14.28
N LEU A 373 23.97 15.21 -14.25
CA LEU A 373 22.58 15.66 -14.19
C LEU A 373 21.93 15.20 -15.49
N GLY A 374 21.31 14.01 -15.44
CA GLY A 374 20.55 13.45 -16.55
C GLY A 374 19.55 14.50 -17.05
N ARG A 375 19.58 14.76 -18.35
CA ARG A 375 18.68 15.68 -19.04
C ARG A 375 17.26 15.12 -18.92
N ALA A 376 16.48 15.64 -17.97
CA ALA A 376 15.13 15.18 -17.72
C ALA A 376 14.23 15.44 -18.95
N GLU A 377 13.65 14.37 -19.49
CA GLU A 377 12.41 14.31 -20.27
C GLU A 377 12.18 15.42 -21.31
N ALA A 378 13.05 15.53 -22.32
CA ALA A 378 12.69 16.17 -23.59
C ALA A 378 12.61 15.10 -24.68
N GLY A 379 11.41 14.84 -25.21
CA GLY A 379 11.23 13.92 -26.34
C GLY A 379 12.18 14.27 -27.49
N HIS A 380 12.84 13.26 -28.05
CA HIS A 380 13.77 13.45 -29.15
C HIS A 380 12.99 13.75 -30.44
N ALA A 381 12.95 15.01 -30.85
CA ALA A 381 12.77 15.34 -32.26
C ALA A 381 14.09 15.03 -32.96
N GLY A 382 14.13 13.93 -33.72
CA GLY A 382 15.32 13.55 -34.49
C GLY A 382 15.63 14.60 -35.56
N PRO A 383 16.92 14.81 -35.91
CA PRO A 383 17.25 15.67 -37.03
C PRO A 383 16.87 14.95 -38.34
N HIS A 384 15.91 15.53 -39.05
CA HIS A 384 15.83 15.35 -40.50
C HIS A 384 17.07 15.99 -41.14
N VAL A 385 17.97 15.17 -41.67
CA VAL A 385 18.70 15.42 -42.93
C VAL A 385 18.93 14.09 -43.62
#